data_AF-A0A087KUK7-F1
#
_entry.id   AF-A0A087KUK7-F1
#
_cell.length_a   1.000
_cell.length_b   1.000
_cell.length_c   1.000
_cell.angle_alpha   90.00
_cell.angle_beta   90.00
_cell.angle_gamma   90.00
#
_symmetry.space_group_name_H-M   'P 1'
#
loop_
_entity.id
_entity.type
_entity.pdbx_description
1 polymer ?
#
loop_
_entity_poly.entity_id
_entity_poly.type
_entity_poly.pdbx_seq_one_letter_code
_entity_poly.pdbx_strand_id
1 'polypeptide(L)'
;MVAANHPGSTSGNSVPAQSILLWQQTQDISALIDAMLGDVTWHPRINTQSIGVMGHSKGGYSAIATIGGQVTLQDFATGCQRLPNSPNCQFYQGVELDKVSTAAFNANYTDSRIHFAVALDPGMVPYLQPSSLRRLSAPLLVVAAQHYMPGNADDGLGSTSLAAYSGQHAITAVTLPNANHFDFLPQCNAKALVILAQEGETFICTSAALQREQAHKHSISAVLAFMQPWLSAPVAE
;
A
#
# COMPACT_ATOMS: atom_id res chain seq x y z
N MET A 1 -11.31 10.09 -7.96
CA MET A 1 -10.67 9.18 -6.99
C MET A 1 -11.62 9.01 -5.82
N VAL A 2 -11.67 7.81 -5.24
CA VAL A 2 -12.38 7.54 -3.99
C VAL A 2 -11.34 7.11 -2.97
N ALA A 3 -11.35 7.68 -1.77
CA ALA A 3 -10.43 7.35 -0.70
C ALA A 3 -11.19 6.63 0.41
N ALA A 4 -10.72 5.45 0.80
CA ALA A 4 -11.35 4.62 1.82
C ALA A 4 -10.72 4.86 3.20
N ASN A 5 -11.54 4.74 4.23
CA ASN A 5 -11.08 4.47 5.59
C ASN A 5 -11.39 3.02 5.92
N HIS A 6 -10.45 2.35 6.59
CA HIS A 6 -10.60 0.97 7.01
C HIS A 6 -10.69 0.89 8.54
N PRO A 7 -11.79 0.37 9.10
CA PRO A 7 -11.91 0.16 10.54
C PRO A 7 -10.73 -0.65 11.08
N GLY A 8 -10.17 -0.24 12.22
CA GLY A 8 -9.03 -0.90 12.86
C GLY A 8 -7.65 -0.58 12.28
N SER A 9 -7.59 0.18 11.16
CA SER A 9 -6.35 0.63 10.51
C SER A 9 -6.42 2.10 10.03
N THR A 10 -7.06 3.00 10.79
CA THR A 10 -7.17 4.44 10.45
C THR A 10 -6.80 5.31 11.65
N SER A 11 -6.58 6.61 11.44
CA SER A 11 -6.21 7.55 12.52
C SER A 11 -7.24 7.54 13.66
N GLY A 12 -6.78 7.39 14.90
CA GLY A 12 -7.63 7.23 16.08
C GLY A 12 -8.26 5.83 16.24
N ASN A 13 -8.03 4.91 15.31
CA ASN A 13 -8.44 3.51 15.37
C ASN A 13 -7.41 2.63 14.65
N SER A 14 -6.24 2.47 15.26
CA SER A 14 -5.11 1.71 14.73
C SER A 14 -4.74 0.58 15.70
N VAL A 15 -5.37 -0.58 15.53
CA VAL A 15 -5.26 -1.71 16.45
C VAL A 15 -4.51 -2.85 15.75
N PRO A 16 -3.31 -3.26 16.22
CA PRO A 16 -2.51 -4.30 15.56
C PRO A 16 -3.27 -5.60 15.29
N ALA A 17 -4.04 -6.08 16.26
CA ALA A 17 -4.81 -7.32 16.16
C ALA A 17 -5.98 -7.25 15.15
N GLN A 18 -6.47 -6.05 14.82
CA GLN A 18 -7.45 -5.85 13.75
C GLN A 18 -6.74 -5.57 12.42
N SER A 19 -5.61 -4.86 12.48
CA SER A 19 -4.83 -4.51 11.31
C SER A 19 -4.13 -5.70 10.66
N ILE A 20 -3.82 -6.76 11.41
CA ILE A 20 -3.24 -8.00 10.84
C ILE A 20 -4.24 -8.75 9.94
N LEU A 21 -5.53 -8.40 9.99
CA LEU A 21 -6.58 -8.97 9.15
C LEU A 21 -6.49 -8.36 7.75
N LEU A 22 -5.37 -8.62 7.05
CA LEU A 22 -5.00 -7.95 5.80
C LEU A 22 -6.08 -8.10 4.71
N TRP A 23 -6.79 -9.21 4.74
CA TRP A 23 -7.88 -9.48 3.81
C TRP A 23 -9.06 -8.52 3.96
N GLN A 24 -9.37 -8.03 5.17
CA GLN A 24 -10.50 -7.12 5.37
C GLN A 24 -10.27 -5.83 4.59
N GLN A 25 -9.09 -5.23 4.75
CA GLN A 25 -8.72 -4.04 3.98
C GLN A 25 -8.71 -4.29 2.46
N THR A 26 -8.27 -5.48 2.03
CA THR A 26 -8.24 -5.82 0.61
C THR A 26 -9.67 -6.00 0.05
N GLN A 27 -10.56 -6.65 0.80
CA GLN A 27 -11.96 -6.85 0.41
C GLN A 27 -12.76 -5.55 0.43
N ASP A 28 -12.46 -4.63 1.35
CA ASP A 28 -13.06 -3.29 1.39
C ASP A 28 -12.84 -2.54 0.07
N ILE A 29 -11.71 -2.77 -0.62
CA ILE A 29 -11.45 -2.16 -1.94
C ILE A 29 -12.45 -2.70 -2.98
N SER A 30 -12.63 -4.01 -3.06
CA SER A 30 -13.62 -4.63 -3.97
C SER A 30 -15.05 -4.22 -3.62
N ALA A 31 -15.39 -4.14 -2.34
CA ALA A 31 -16.70 -3.70 -1.87
C ALA A 31 -16.96 -2.23 -2.20
N LEU A 32 -15.93 -1.38 -2.13
CA LEU A 32 -16.02 0.01 -2.56
C LEU A 32 -16.25 0.12 -4.07
N ILE A 33 -15.57 -0.70 -4.88
CA ILE A 33 -15.81 -0.76 -6.32
C ILE A 33 -17.25 -1.21 -6.59
N ASP A 34 -17.76 -2.23 -5.89
CA ASP A 34 -19.16 -2.66 -5.97
C ASP A 34 -20.13 -1.51 -5.68
N ALA A 35 -19.91 -0.79 -4.57
CA ALA A 35 -20.76 0.33 -4.17
C ALA A 35 -20.76 1.45 -5.22
N MET A 36 -19.60 1.80 -5.77
CA MET A 36 -19.46 2.86 -6.77
C MET A 36 -20.08 2.48 -8.13
N LEU A 37 -20.00 1.21 -8.53
CA LEU A 37 -20.60 0.70 -9.76
C LEU A 37 -22.11 0.40 -9.60
N GLY A 38 -22.58 0.17 -8.39
CA GLY A 38 -24.00 0.05 -8.07
C GLY A 38 -24.71 1.39 -7.89
N ASP A 39 -23.97 2.48 -7.68
CA ASP A 39 -24.54 3.81 -7.43
C ASP A 39 -25.00 4.49 -8.72
N VAL A 40 -26.26 4.94 -8.75
CA VAL A 40 -26.89 5.57 -9.92
C VAL A 40 -26.28 6.91 -10.31
N THR A 41 -25.65 7.61 -9.37
CA THR A 41 -25.01 8.91 -9.60
C THR A 41 -23.60 8.73 -10.15
N TRP A 42 -22.86 7.74 -9.62
CA TRP A 42 -21.45 7.55 -9.93
C TRP A 42 -21.18 6.58 -11.07
N HIS A 43 -21.93 5.49 -11.19
CA HIS A 43 -21.68 4.47 -12.22
C HIS A 43 -21.60 5.07 -13.64
N PRO A 44 -22.50 5.97 -14.10
CA PRO A 44 -22.42 6.56 -15.43
C PRO A 44 -21.19 7.45 -15.66
N ARG A 45 -20.42 7.75 -14.60
CA ARG A 45 -19.24 8.64 -14.63
C ARG A 45 -17.93 7.87 -14.48
N ILE A 46 -17.98 6.54 -14.33
CA ILE A 46 -16.82 5.69 -14.11
C ILE A 46 -16.51 4.95 -15.41
N ASN A 47 -15.30 5.15 -15.95
CA ASN A 47 -14.79 4.29 -17.00
C ASN A 47 -14.35 2.95 -16.38
N THR A 48 -15.17 1.91 -16.56
CA THR A 48 -14.92 0.56 -16.03
C THR A 48 -13.72 -0.13 -16.67
N GLN A 49 -13.20 0.38 -17.79
CA GLN A 49 -11.98 -0.10 -18.45
C GLN A 49 -10.69 0.54 -17.89
N SER A 50 -10.81 1.47 -16.93
CA SER A 50 -9.68 2.24 -16.38
C SER A 50 -9.69 2.32 -14.85
N ILE A 51 -10.27 1.33 -14.17
CA ILE A 51 -10.25 1.25 -12.70
C ILE A 51 -8.85 0.80 -12.26
N GLY A 52 -8.21 1.59 -11.40
CA GLY A 52 -6.95 1.22 -10.76
C GLY A 52 -6.99 1.47 -9.26
N VAL A 53 -6.05 0.85 -8.54
CA VAL A 53 -5.96 0.95 -7.07
C VAL A 53 -4.60 1.49 -6.67
N MET A 54 -4.58 2.38 -5.69
CA MET A 54 -3.36 2.90 -5.10
C MET A 54 -3.47 2.88 -3.58
N GLY A 55 -2.36 2.55 -2.91
CA GLY A 55 -2.29 2.66 -1.46
C GLY A 55 -0.87 2.84 -0.96
N HIS A 56 -0.77 3.37 0.27
CA HIS A 56 0.49 3.54 0.99
C HIS A 56 0.67 2.48 2.07
N SER A 57 1.90 2.02 2.29
CA SER A 57 2.23 1.09 3.38
C SER A 57 1.39 -0.20 3.34
N LYS A 58 0.59 -0.51 4.36
CA LYS A 58 -0.38 -1.62 4.36
C LYS A 58 -1.39 -1.51 3.20
N GLY A 59 -1.81 -0.29 2.86
CA GLY A 59 -2.63 -0.03 1.67
C GLY A 59 -1.88 -0.32 0.37
N GLY A 60 -0.56 -0.14 0.33
CA GLY A 60 0.28 -0.53 -0.80
C GLY A 60 0.33 -2.05 -0.98
N TYR A 61 0.47 -2.80 0.13
CA TYR A 61 0.27 -4.25 0.11
C TYR A 61 -1.13 -4.61 -0.41
N SER A 62 -2.17 -3.94 0.08
CA SER A 62 -3.55 -4.22 -0.33
C SER A 62 -3.75 -3.98 -1.83
N ALA A 63 -3.17 -2.90 -2.39
CA ALA A 63 -3.16 -2.66 -3.83
C ALA A 63 -2.49 -3.82 -4.59
N ILE A 64 -1.34 -4.31 -4.12
CA ILE A 64 -0.66 -5.49 -4.70
C ILE A 64 -1.54 -6.75 -4.57
N ALA A 65 -2.23 -6.94 -3.44
CA ALA A 65 -3.08 -8.10 -3.20
C ALA A 65 -4.31 -8.14 -4.12
N THR A 66 -4.90 -6.97 -4.41
CA THR A 66 -6.04 -6.87 -5.33
C THR A 66 -5.70 -7.25 -6.78
N ILE A 67 -4.43 -7.28 -7.16
CA ILE A 67 -3.97 -7.76 -8.47
C ILE A 67 -3.25 -9.12 -8.37
N GLY A 68 -3.43 -9.84 -7.25
CA GLY A 68 -3.05 -11.24 -7.09
C GLY A 68 -1.75 -11.50 -6.34
N GLY A 69 -1.09 -10.47 -5.79
CA GLY A 69 0.03 -10.66 -4.88
C GLY A 69 -0.42 -11.31 -3.56
N GLN A 70 0.32 -12.30 -3.08
CA GLN A 70 -0.07 -13.08 -1.91
C GLN A 70 1.06 -13.09 -0.89
N VAL A 71 0.70 -13.01 0.39
CA VAL A 71 1.58 -13.29 1.53
C VAL A 71 0.98 -14.48 2.25
N THR A 72 1.80 -15.36 2.82
CA THR A 72 1.29 -16.40 3.72
C THR A 72 1.50 -16.01 5.17
N LEU A 73 0.59 -16.43 6.03
CA LEU A 73 0.73 -16.25 7.47
C LEU A 73 2.02 -16.89 7.99
N GLN A 74 2.42 -18.02 7.41
CA GLN A 74 3.66 -18.71 7.75
C GLN A 74 4.91 -17.88 7.41
N ASP A 75 4.99 -17.33 6.20
CA ASP A 75 6.13 -16.52 5.76
C ASP A 75 6.22 -15.22 6.58
N PHE A 76 5.07 -14.58 6.82
CA PHE A 76 4.98 -13.40 7.69
C PHE A 76 5.44 -13.71 9.12
N ALA A 77 4.88 -14.75 9.75
CA ALA A 77 5.21 -15.12 11.12
C ALA A 77 6.70 -15.52 11.26
N THR A 78 7.22 -16.34 10.35
CA THR A 78 8.62 -16.76 10.35
C THR A 78 9.55 -15.56 10.15
N GLY A 79 9.17 -14.66 9.23
CA GLY A 79 9.89 -13.43 8.95
C GLY A 79 9.98 -12.51 10.15
N CYS A 80 8.85 -12.29 10.83
CA CYS A 80 8.78 -11.45 12.02
C CYS A 80 9.39 -12.11 13.27
N GLN A 81 9.44 -13.43 13.34
CA GLN A 81 10.22 -14.12 14.37
C GLN A 81 11.72 -13.91 14.17
N ARG A 82 12.19 -13.92 12.91
CA ARG A 82 13.61 -13.74 12.57
C ARG A 82 14.07 -12.29 12.70
N LEU A 83 13.24 -11.33 12.29
CA LEU A 83 13.53 -9.90 12.32
C LEU A 83 12.37 -9.13 13.00
N PRO A 84 12.18 -9.30 14.32
CA PRO A 84 11.03 -8.70 15.02
C PRO A 84 11.03 -7.17 15.01
N ASN A 85 12.22 -6.57 14.88
CA ASN A 85 12.40 -5.13 14.79
C ASN A 85 12.38 -4.60 13.35
N SER A 86 12.10 -5.44 12.35
CA SER A 86 11.91 -4.95 10.98
C SER A 86 10.72 -3.99 10.92
N PRO A 87 10.78 -2.92 10.14
CA PRO A 87 9.65 -2.06 9.82
C PRO A 87 8.37 -2.79 9.41
N ASN A 88 8.50 -3.98 8.79
CA ASN A 88 7.38 -4.81 8.38
C ASN A 88 6.66 -5.51 9.55
N CYS A 89 7.25 -5.53 10.74
CA CYS A 89 6.83 -6.36 11.88
C CYS A 89 6.55 -5.56 13.14
N GLN A 90 7.25 -4.43 13.36
CA GLN A 90 7.16 -3.64 14.60
C GLN A 90 5.72 -3.33 15.01
N PHE A 91 4.89 -2.91 14.06
CA PHE A 91 3.49 -2.58 14.31
C PHE A 91 2.64 -3.78 14.76
N TYR A 92 3.04 -5.02 14.42
CA TYR A 92 2.31 -6.24 14.74
C TYR A 92 2.86 -6.99 15.95
N GLN A 93 3.81 -6.41 16.68
CA GLN A 93 4.32 -7.01 17.92
C GLN A 93 3.19 -7.20 18.94
N GLY A 94 3.16 -8.37 19.59
CA GLY A 94 2.13 -8.75 20.56
C GLY A 94 0.82 -9.29 19.97
N VAL A 95 0.69 -9.35 18.64
CA VAL A 95 -0.45 -10.02 17.99
C VAL A 95 -0.32 -11.54 18.11
N GLU A 96 -1.38 -12.19 18.57
CA GLU A 96 -1.51 -13.65 18.62
C GLU A 96 -1.76 -14.22 17.21
N LEU A 97 -0.69 -14.41 16.43
CA LEU A 97 -0.77 -14.87 15.04
C LEU A 97 -1.37 -16.27 14.89
N ASP A 98 -1.33 -17.10 15.93
CA ASP A 98 -1.97 -18.42 16.00
C ASP A 98 -3.51 -18.34 15.97
N LYS A 99 -4.09 -17.20 16.35
CA LYS A 99 -5.53 -16.93 16.27
C LYS A 99 -5.96 -16.32 14.94
N VAL A 100 -5.01 -15.96 14.07
CA VAL A 100 -5.31 -15.41 12.75
C VAL A 100 -5.70 -16.54 11.80
N SER A 101 -6.79 -16.37 11.04
CA SER A 101 -7.23 -17.36 10.07
C SER A 101 -6.22 -17.51 8.93
N THR A 102 -5.46 -18.61 8.94
CA THR A 102 -4.55 -18.96 7.83
C THR A 102 -5.26 -19.02 6.49
N ALA A 103 -6.49 -19.55 6.48
CA ALA A 103 -7.28 -19.67 5.26
C ALA A 103 -7.60 -18.29 4.67
N ALA A 104 -8.01 -17.32 5.50
CA ALA A 104 -8.28 -15.97 5.04
C ALA A 104 -6.99 -15.21 4.70
N PHE A 105 -5.95 -15.32 5.53
CA PHE A 105 -4.69 -14.62 5.32
C PHE A 105 -4.01 -15.03 4.00
N ASN A 106 -4.07 -16.32 3.65
CA ASN A 106 -3.40 -16.87 2.47
C ASN A 106 -4.29 -16.87 1.21
N ALA A 107 -5.54 -16.40 1.29
CA ALA A 107 -6.45 -16.48 0.15
C ALA A 107 -6.06 -15.51 -0.97
N ASN A 108 -6.60 -15.79 -2.17
CA ASN A 108 -6.46 -14.92 -3.31
C ASN A 108 -7.59 -13.87 -3.35
N TYR A 109 -7.22 -12.60 -3.30
CA TYR A 109 -8.15 -11.46 -3.35
C TYR A 109 -8.06 -10.67 -4.66
N THR A 110 -7.61 -11.32 -5.74
CA THR A 110 -7.58 -10.71 -7.07
C THR A 110 -8.97 -10.21 -7.47
N ASP A 111 -9.06 -8.97 -7.91
CA ASP A 111 -10.26 -8.37 -8.49
C ASP A 111 -10.01 -8.06 -9.97
N SER A 112 -10.72 -8.77 -10.85
CA SER A 112 -10.53 -8.67 -12.30
C SER A 112 -10.92 -7.31 -12.89
N ARG A 113 -11.55 -6.43 -12.11
CA ARG A 113 -11.91 -5.08 -12.55
C ARG A 113 -10.74 -4.10 -12.47
N ILE A 114 -9.67 -4.45 -11.76
CA ILE A 114 -8.52 -3.58 -11.56
C ILE A 114 -7.51 -3.79 -12.68
N HIS A 115 -7.25 -2.71 -13.43
CA HIS A 115 -6.40 -2.72 -14.63
C HIS A 115 -4.96 -2.30 -14.36
N PHE A 116 -4.70 -1.65 -13.22
CA PHE A 116 -3.36 -1.31 -12.74
C PHE A 116 -3.35 -1.08 -11.23
N ALA A 117 -2.20 -1.29 -10.60
CA ALA A 117 -1.99 -0.97 -9.20
C ALA A 117 -0.78 -0.05 -9.00
N VAL A 118 -0.86 0.81 -7.98
CA VAL A 118 0.26 1.63 -7.51
C VAL A 118 0.47 1.43 -6.01
N ALA A 119 1.65 0.95 -5.64
CA ALA A 119 2.04 0.76 -4.25
C ALA A 119 3.04 1.84 -3.83
N LEU A 120 2.61 2.73 -2.94
CA LEU A 120 3.46 3.75 -2.33
C LEU A 120 4.13 3.16 -1.09
N ASP A 121 5.42 2.89 -1.19
CA ASP A 121 6.27 2.26 -0.17
C ASP A 121 5.56 1.13 0.60
N PRO A 122 5.17 0.04 -0.11
CA PRO A 122 4.33 -1.02 0.46
C PRO A 122 5.00 -1.74 1.62
N GLY A 123 4.19 -2.10 2.62
CA GLY A 123 4.59 -3.04 3.67
C GLY A 123 4.52 -4.49 3.20
N MET A 124 5.03 -5.40 4.05
CA MET A 124 4.99 -6.87 3.89
C MET A 124 5.74 -7.40 2.66
N VAL A 125 6.50 -6.55 1.97
CA VAL A 125 7.18 -6.89 0.72
C VAL A 125 8.09 -8.12 0.82
N PRO A 126 8.91 -8.30 1.88
CA PRO A 126 9.77 -9.47 2.00
C PRO A 126 9.01 -10.80 2.11
N TYR A 127 7.71 -10.75 2.36
CA TYR A 127 6.86 -11.92 2.57
C TYR A 127 5.91 -12.18 1.39
N LEU A 128 5.94 -11.34 0.34
CA LEU A 128 5.19 -11.58 -0.89
C LEU A 128 5.75 -12.81 -1.60
N GLN A 129 4.87 -13.72 -1.99
CA GLN A 129 5.25 -14.95 -2.65
C GLN A 129 5.80 -14.67 -4.06
N PRO A 130 7.03 -15.11 -4.38
CA PRO A 130 7.59 -14.96 -5.72
C PRO A 130 6.69 -15.50 -6.83
N SER A 131 5.98 -16.61 -6.58
CA SER A 131 5.07 -17.21 -7.55
C SER A 131 3.84 -16.35 -7.83
N SER A 132 3.32 -15.61 -6.85
CA SER A 132 2.17 -14.73 -7.06
C SER A 132 2.58 -13.46 -7.82
N LEU A 133 3.76 -12.91 -7.51
CA LEU A 133 4.32 -11.73 -8.20
C LEU A 133 4.56 -11.98 -9.70
N ARG A 134 4.86 -13.23 -10.09
CA ARG A 134 4.99 -13.60 -11.51
C ARG A 134 3.65 -13.75 -12.24
N ARG A 135 2.53 -13.76 -11.53
CA ARG A 135 1.18 -13.98 -12.05
C ARG A 135 0.21 -12.85 -11.68
N LEU A 136 0.73 -11.64 -11.43
CA LEU A 136 -0.13 -10.49 -11.20
C LEU A 136 -1.08 -10.33 -12.40
N SER A 137 -2.33 -9.95 -12.14
CA SER A 137 -3.36 -9.79 -13.18
C SER A 137 -3.28 -8.44 -13.90
N ALA A 138 -2.45 -7.52 -13.42
CA ALA A 138 -2.30 -6.17 -13.93
C ALA A 138 -0.88 -5.63 -13.68
N PRO A 139 -0.43 -4.59 -14.41
CA PRO A 139 0.85 -3.91 -14.14
C PRO A 139 0.88 -3.23 -12.78
N LEU A 140 2.07 -3.22 -12.16
CA LEU A 140 2.32 -2.62 -10.85
C LEU A 140 3.39 -1.53 -10.95
N LEU A 141 3.09 -0.34 -10.44
CA LEU A 141 4.09 0.67 -10.09
C LEU A 141 4.36 0.63 -8.60
N VAL A 142 5.63 0.55 -8.21
CA VAL A 142 6.11 0.73 -6.85
C VAL A 142 6.83 2.06 -6.75
N VAL A 143 6.38 2.94 -5.85
CA VAL A 143 7.07 4.19 -5.52
C VAL A 143 7.66 4.03 -4.13
N ALA A 144 8.95 3.73 -4.05
CA ALA A 144 9.66 3.46 -2.81
C ALA A 144 10.20 4.75 -2.18
N ALA A 145 10.15 4.85 -0.85
CA ALA A 145 11.03 5.78 -0.15
C ALA A 145 12.47 5.25 -0.15
N GLN A 146 13.45 6.14 -0.11
CA GLN A 146 14.85 5.73 0.03
C GLN A 146 15.13 5.18 1.45
N HIS A 147 14.44 5.73 2.45
CA HIS A 147 14.62 5.40 3.86
C HIS A 147 13.29 4.97 4.48
N TYR A 148 13.32 4.16 5.55
CA TYR A 148 12.11 3.94 6.34
C TYR A 148 11.85 5.12 7.29
N MET A 149 12.84 5.50 8.10
CA MET A 149 12.76 6.60 9.06
C MET A 149 13.43 7.90 8.56
N PRO A 150 13.02 9.08 9.05
CA PRO A 150 13.73 10.33 8.80
C PRO A 150 15.19 10.26 9.30
N GLY A 151 16.14 10.72 8.49
CA GLY A 151 17.53 10.90 8.89
C GLY A 151 18.34 9.63 9.18
N ASN A 152 17.83 8.44 8.83
CA ASN A 152 18.51 7.17 9.09
C ASN A 152 18.78 6.37 7.81
N ALA A 153 19.78 5.48 7.85
CA ALA A 153 20.11 4.50 6.82
C ALA A 153 19.52 3.10 7.13
N ASP A 154 18.40 3.04 7.85
CA ASP A 154 17.74 1.78 8.20
C ASP A 154 17.32 0.97 6.98
N ASP A 155 17.18 -0.34 7.18
CA ASP A 155 16.54 -1.24 6.23
C ASP A 155 15.16 -0.68 5.84
N GLY A 156 14.97 -0.41 4.54
CA GLY A 156 13.67 -0.04 4.00
C GLY A 156 12.67 -1.19 4.05
N LEU A 157 11.46 -0.98 3.53
CA LEU A 157 10.45 -2.03 3.46
C LEU A 157 10.77 -3.13 2.43
N GLY A 158 11.84 -2.98 1.62
CA GLY A 158 12.20 -3.91 0.55
C GLY A 158 11.49 -3.63 -0.77
N SER A 159 10.77 -2.50 -0.87
CA SER A 159 9.92 -2.09 -2.00
C SER A 159 10.57 -2.29 -3.38
N THR A 160 11.84 -1.88 -3.55
CA THR A 160 12.54 -1.94 -4.84
C THR A 160 12.85 -3.36 -5.32
N SER A 161 12.91 -4.35 -4.41
CA SER A 161 13.15 -5.75 -4.76
C SER A 161 12.04 -6.34 -5.64
N LEU A 162 10.83 -5.75 -5.61
CA LEU A 162 9.70 -6.22 -6.40
C LEU A 162 9.95 -6.12 -7.91
N ALA A 163 10.74 -5.14 -8.37
CA ALA A 163 11.09 -4.99 -9.78
C ALA A 163 12.01 -6.10 -10.33
N ALA A 164 12.58 -6.94 -9.45
CA ALA A 164 13.37 -8.11 -9.88
C ALA A 164 12.49 -9.26 -10.37
N TYR A 165 11.18 -9.26 -10.08
CA TYR A 165 10.26 -10.28 -10.55
C TYR A 165 9.71 -9.92 -11.93
N SER A 166 9.85 -10.86 -12.87
CA SER A 166 9.27 -10.80 -14.20
C SER A 166 8.21 -11.88 -14.37
N GLY A 167 7.09 -11.53 -14.99
CA GLY A 167 5.93 -12.40 -15.10
C GLY A 167 4.95 -11.94 -16.16
N GLN A 168 3.67 -12.25 -15.97
CA GLN A 168 2.60 -11.89 -16.90
C GLN A 168 2.48 -10.38 -17.13
N HIS A 169 2.69 -9.58 -16.08
CA HIS A 169 2.69 -8.12 -16.15
C HIS A 169 3.96 -7.55 -15.51
N ALA A 170 4.36 -6.36 -15.98
CA ALA A 170 5.56 -5.69 -15.49
C ALA A 170 5.36 -5.13 -14.07
N ILE A 171 6.43 -5.20 -13.28
CA ILE A 171 6.58 -4.48 -12.01
C ILE A 171 7.66 -3.42 -12.21
N THR A 172 7.26 -2.16 -12.16
CA THR A 172 8.17 -1.02 -12.25
C THR A 172 8.40 -0.46 -10.85
N ALA A 173 9.64 -0.22 -10.46
CA ALA A 173 9.96 0.45 -9.20
C ALA A 173 10.73 1.75 -9.43
N VAL A 174 10.34 2.80 -8.71
CA VAL A 174 11.08 4.06 -8.62
C VAL A 174 11.39 4.37 -7.16
N THR A 175 12.57 4.90 -6.87
CA THR A 175 12.95 5.31 -5.52
C THR A 175 12.97 6.83 -5.43
N LEU A 176 12.31 7.38 -4.42
CA LEU A 176 12.28 8.81 -4.15
C LEU A 176 13.52 9.20 -3.32
N PRO A 177 14.42 10.04 -3.85
CA PRO A 177 15.63 10.42 -3.14
C PRO A 177 15.29 11.21 -1.86
N ASN A 178 16.01 10.94 -0.78
CA ASN A 178 15.88 11.53 0.55
C ASN A 178 14.50 11.35 1.24
N ALA A 179 13.51 10.75 0.57
CA ALA A 179 12.20 10.52 1.15
C ALA A 179 12.26 9.38 2.18
N ASN A 180 11.43 9.48 3.22
CA ASN A 180 11.15 8.39 4.14
C ASN A 180 9.70 7.88 4.06
N HIS A 181 9.39 6.80 4.75
CA HIS A 181 8.08 6.14 4.72
C HIS A 181 6.90 7.07 5.00
N PHE A 182 7.10 8.07 5.86
CA PHE A 182 6.06 9.01 6.28
C PHE A 182 5.91 10.20 5.34
N ASP A 183 6.83 10.40 4.38
CA ASP A 183 6.76 11.47 3.39
C ASP A 183 5.69 11.27 2.30
N PHE A 184 4.96 10.16 2.35
CA PHE A 184 3.74 9.94 1.56
C PHE A 184 2.48 10.47 2.25
N LEU A 185 2.55 10.85 3.54
CA LEU A 185 1.43 11.41 4.30
C LEU A 185 1.25 12.91 4.03
N PRO A 186 0.08 13.49 4.32
CA PRO A 186 -0.15 14.93 4.14
C PRO A 186 0.92 15.81 4.82
N GLN A 187 1.03 17.06 4.33
CA GLN A 187 1.88 18.07 4.94
C GLN A 187 1.50 18.27 6.41
N CYS A 188 2.51 18.29 7.28
CA CYS A 188 2.31 18.50 8.70
C CYS A 188 1.89 19.94 8.97
N ASN A 189 0.90 20.11 9.83
CA ASN A 189 0.48 21.41 10.34
C ASN A 189 0.66 21.45 11.88
N ALA A 190 0.48 22.63 12.47
CA ALA A 190 0.66 22.82 13.91
C ALA A 190 -0.20 21.87 14.77
N LYS A 191 -1.42 21.53 14.33
CA LYS A 191 -2.29 20.60 15.06
C LYS A 191 -1.76 19.17 15.00
N ALA A 192 -1.23 18.73 13.85
CA ALA A 192 -0.63 17.42 13.70
C ALA A 192 0.54 17.22 14.68
N LEU A 193 1.41 18.23 14.84
CA LEU A 193 2.54 18.16 15.78
C LEU A 193 2.09 17.94 17.23
N VAL A 194 0.99 18.58 17.63
CA VAL A 194 0.44 18.42 18.99
C VAL A 194 -0.11 17.00 19.20
N ILE A 195 -0.89 16.49 18.24
CA ILE A 195 -1.47 15.14 18.33
C ILE A 195 -0.37 14.08 18.34
N LEU A 196 0.56 14.15 17.39
CA LEU A 196 1.65 13.19 17.28
C LEU A 196 2.56 13.21 18.51
N ALA A 197 2.74 14.36 19.17
CA ALA A 197 3.47 14.42 20.43
C ALA A 197 2.77 13.67 21.57
N GLN A 198 1.43 13.67 21.60
CA GLN A 198 0.64 12.92 22.59
C GLN A 198 0.68 11.41 22.32
N GLU A 199 0.80 11.02 21.05
CA GLU A 199 0.85 9.62 20.61
C GLU A 199 2.28 9.04 20.60
N GLY A 200 3.31 9.87 20.83
CA GLY A 200 4.72 9.46 20.74
C GLY A 200 5.21 9.27 19.29
N GLU A 201 4.49 9.82 18.32
CA GLU A 201 4.70 9.62 16.88
C GLU A 201 5.28 10.86 16.17
N THR A 202 6.01 11.71 16.88
CA THR A 202 6.60 12.96 16.32
C THR A 202 7.53 12.70 15.13
N PHE A 203 8.08 11.49 15.02
CA PHE A 203 8.86 11.04 13.87
C PHE A 203 8.11 11.21 12.55
N ILE A 204 6.77 11.09 12.55
CA ILE A 204 5.93 11.29 11.36
C ILE A 204 6.09 12.69 10.77
N CYS A 205 6.41 13.71 11.58
CA CYS A 205 6.55 15.10 11.13
C CYS A 205 7.97 15.65 11.27
N THR A 206 8.98 14.78 11.31
CA THR A 206 10.39 15.22 11.44
C THR A 206 11.00 15.69 10.12
N SER A 207 10.51 15.21 8.97
CA SER A 207 10.95 15.70 7.66
C SER A 207 10.69 17.19 7.50
N ALA A 208 11.60 17.90 6.82
CA ALA A 208 11.35 19.26 6.39
C ALA A 208 10.15 19.32 5.42
N ALA A 209 9.33 20.36 5.51
CA ALA A 209 8.15 20.52 4.65
C ALA A 209 8.49 20.45 3.16
N LEU A 210 9.61 21.06 2.75
CA LEU A 210 10.09 21.04 1.36
C LEU A 210 10.48 19.62 0.90
N GLN A 211 11.10 18.81 1.76
CA GLN A 211 11.43 17.41 1.44
C GLN A 211 10.16 16.61 1.16
N ARG A 212 9.15 16.72 2.04
CA ARG A 212 7.85 16.05 1.85
C ARG A 212 7.13 16.55 0.60
N GLU A 213 7.20 17.85 0.32
CA GLU A 213 6.63 18.43 -0.89
C GLU A 213 7.30 17.88 -2.16
N GLN A 214 8.62 17.71 -2.15
CA GLN A 214 9.37 17.09 -3.25
C GLN A 214 9.00 15.62 -3.41
N ALA A 215 8.88 14.86 -2.32
CA ALA A 215 8.41 13.47 -2.36
C ALA A 215 7.01 13.36 -2.99
N HIS A 216 6.08 14.27 -2.63
CA HIS A 216 4.75 14.34 -3.24
C HIS A 216 4.83 14.64 -4.74
N LYS A 217 5.60 15.67 -5.15
CA LYS A 217 5.74 16.04 -6.57
C LYS A 217 6.32 14.90 -7.40
N HIS A 218 7.36 14.22 -6.91
CA HIS A 218 7.95 13.08 -7.59
C HIS A 218 6.99 11.89 -7.67
N SER A 219 6.28 11.59 -6.58
CA SER A 219 5.24 10.55 -6.56
C SER A 219 4.17 10.82 -7.61
N ILE A 220 3.61 12.04 -7.62
CA ILE A 220 2.56 12.46 -8.57
C ILE A 220 3.07 12.33 -10.00
N SER A 221 4.30 12.77 -10.28
CA SER A 221 4.89 12.66 -11.62
C SER A 221 5.01 11.21 -12.08
N ALA A 222 5.57 10.32 -11.23
CA ALA A 222 5.73 8.91 -11.53
C ALA A 222 4.38 8.20 -11.75
N VAL A 223 3.40 8.49 -10.88
CA VAL A 223 2.03 7.98 -10.96
C VAL A 223 1.36 8.41 -12.26
N LEU A 224 1.38 9.70 -12.59
CA LEU A 224 0.72 10.21 -13.79
C LEU A 224 1.36 9.64 -15.06
N ALA A 225 2.69 9.51 -15.09
CA ALA A 225 3.40 8.89 -16.21
C ALA A 225 3.00 7.41 -16.38
N PHE A 226 2.91 6.66 -15.27
CA PHE A 226 2.46 5.27 -15.30
C PHE A 226 1.00 5.15 -15.74
N MET A 227 0.11 6.02 -15.24
CA MET A 227 -1.33 5.97 -15.51
C MET A 227 -1.71 6.45 -16.92
N GLN A 228 -0.79 7.08 -17.65
CA GLN A 228 -1.07 7.69 -18.95
C GLN A 228 -1.85 6.78 -19.94
N PRO A 229 -1.54 5.47 -20.09
CA PRO A 229 -2.28 4.59 -20.99
C PRO A 229 -3.78 4.47 -20.66
N TRP A 230 -4.16 4.62 -19.39
CA TRP A 230 -5.54 4.49 -18.91
C TRP A 230 -6.29 5.83 -18.84
N LEU A 231 -5.57 6.96 -18.84
CA LEU A 231 -6.14 8.32 -18.86
C LEU A 231 -6.64 8.74 -20.25
N SER A 232 -6.11 8.14 -21.31
CA SER A 232 -6.48 8.42 -22.70
C SER A 232 -7.54 7.49 -23.28
N ALA A 233 -8.03 6.52 -22.51
CA ALA A 233 -9.07 5.59 -22.96
C ALA A 233 -10.44 6.32 -23.00
N PRO A 234 -11.14 6.35 -24.15
CA PRO A 234 -12.49 6.92 -24.21
C PRO A 234 -13.43 6.18 -23.26
N VAL A 235 -14.38 6.92 -22.67
CA VAL A 235 -15.51 6.32 -21.96
C VAL A 235 -16.35 5.61 -23.01
N ALA A 236 -16.56 4.30 -22.87
CA ALA A 236 -17.46 3.58 -23.76
C ALA A 236 -18.88 4.17 -23.61
N GLU A 237 -19.45 4.66 -24.72
CA GLU A 237 -20.86 5.09 -24.81
C GLU A 237 -21.83 3.92 -24.63
#